data_AF-A0A847X3P0-F1
#
_entry.id   AF-A0A847X3P0-F1
#
_cell.length_a   1.000
_cell.length_b   1.000
_cell.length_c   1.000
_cell.angle_alpha   90.00
_cell.angle_beta   90.00
_cell.angle_gamma   90.00
#
_symmetry.space_group_name_H-M   'P 1'
#
loop_
_entity.id
_entity.type
_entity.pdbx_description
1 polymer ?
#
loop_
_entity_poly.entity_id
_entity_poly.type
_entity_poly.pdbx_seq_one_letter_code
_entity_poly.pdbx_strand_id
1 'polypeptide(L)' 'PPPICLIHGDMDDVVDPNFSAEANRVLTEAGFDVSYHVSRGVGHGIAPDGLAFASEFIARVK' A
#
# COMPACT_ATOMS: atom_id res chain seq x y z
N PRO A 1 -13.02 12.30 1.82
CA PRO A 1 -13.00 10.81 1.91
C PRO A 1 -11.98 10.41 2.99
N PRO A 2 -12.06 9.20 3.58
CA PRO A 2 -10.99 8.74 4.47
C PRO A 2 -9.67 8.60 3.69
N PRO A 3 -8.51 8.90 4.32
CA PRO A 3 -7.21 8.62 3.71
C PRO A 3 -7.01 7.10 3.61
N ILE A 4 -6.27 6.64 2.59
CA ILE A 4 -6.04 5.22 2.30
C ILE A 4 -4.54 4.92 2.32
N CYS A 5 -4.17 3.79 2.91
CA CYS A 5 -2.82 3.25 2.91
C CYS A 5 -2.79 1.92 2.15
N LEU A 6 -2.03 1.86 1.05
CA LEU A 6 -1.80 0.66 0.27
C LEU A 6 -0.36 0.20 0.45
N ILE A 7 -0.15 -1.09 0.70
CA ILE A 7 1.16 -1.70 0.92
C ILE A 7 1.16 -3.05 0.22
N HIS A 8 2.14 -3.31 -0.64
CA HIS A 8 2.22 -4.58 -1.39
C HIS A 8 3.66 -5.09 -1.49
N GLY A 9 3.86 -6.40 -1.49
CA GLY A 9 5.16 -7.01 -1.76
C GLY A 9 5.38 -7.24 -3.26
N ASP A 10 6.51 -6.85 -3.84
CA ASP A 10 6.74 -6.95 -5.30
C ASP A 10 6.99 -8.38 -5.83
N MET A 11 7.08 -9.37 -4.94
CA MET A 11 7.21 -10.80 -5.26
C MET A 11 5.99 -11.62 -4.80
N ASP A 12 4.83 -10.98 -4.64
CA ASP A 12 3.59 -11.67 -4.26
C ASP A 12 3.08 -12.57 -5.41
N ASP A 13 3.23 -13.87 -5.23
CA ASP A 13 2.77 -14.91 -6.17
C ASP A 13 1.28 -15.28 -6.01
N VAL A 14 0.58 -14.71 -5.01
CA VAL A 14 -0.83 -14.98 -4.70
C VAL A 14 -1.73 -13.86 -5.22
N VAL A 15 -1.32 -12.61 -5.01
CA VAL A 15 -2.02 -11.41 -5.48
C VAL A 15 -1.05 -10.56 -6.29
N ASP A 16 -1.27 -10.48 -7.62
CA ASP A 16 -0.41 -9.73 -8.53
C ASP A 16 -0.20 -8.28 -8.04
N PRO A 17 1.05 -7.82 -7.85
CA PRO A 17 1.37 -6.46 -7.40
C PRO A 17 0.77 -5.36 -8.27
N ASN A 18 0.50 -5.63 -9.55
CA ASN A 18 -0.16 -4.69 -10.45
C ASN A 18 -1.57 -4.33 -10.00
N PHE A 19 -2.27 -5.20 -9.26
CA PHE A 19 -3.59 -4.87 -8.70
C PHE A 19 -3.51 -3.75 -7.65
N SER A 20 -2.45 -3.71 -6.85
CA SER A 20 -2.23 -2.60 -5.91
C SER A 20 -1.80 -1.32 -6.61
N ALA A 21 -1.02 -1.41 -7.69
CA ALA A 21 -0.69 -0.26 -8.53
C ALA A 21 -1.95 0.31 -9.24
N GLU A 22 -2.83 -0.57 -9.72
CA GLU A 22 -4.12 -0.20 -10.30
C GLU A 22 -5.04 0.43 -9.26
N ALA A 23 -5.17 -0.17 -8.08
CA ALA A 23 -5.95 0.38 -6.97
C ALA A 23 -5.46 1.78 -6.58
N ASN A 24 -4.14 1.98 -6.48
CA ASN A 24 -3.55 3.29 -6.23
C ASN A 24 -4.00 4.33 -7.28
N ARG A 25 -3.93 3.97 -8.57
CA ARG A 25 -4.35 4.83 -9.67
C ARG A 25 -5.85 5.16 -9.58
N VAL A 26 -6.71 4.15 -9.48
CA VAL A 26 -8.17 4.31 -9.48
C VAL A 26 -8.66 5.10 -8.26
N LEU A 27 -8.13 4.83 -7.08
CA LEU A 27 -8.50 5.55 -5.85
C LEU A 27 -8.03 7.01 -5.90
N THR A 28 -6.83 7.26 -6.41
CA THR A 28 -6.33 8.63 -6.59
C THR A 28 -7.17 9.40 -7.60
N GLU A 29 -7.49 8.81 -8.76
CA GLU A 29 -8.38 9.41 -9.77
C GLU A 29 -9.80 9.69 -9.22
N ALA A 30 -10.27 8.86 -8.29
CA ALA A 30 -11.54 9.06 -7.58
C ALA A 30 -11.47 10.13 -6.46
N GLY A 31 -10.31 10.78 -6.25
CA GLY A 31 -10.14 11.88 -5.30
C GLY A 31 -9.87 11.45 -3.85
N PHE A 32 -9.42 10.22 -3.63
CA PHE A 32 -8.92 9.79 -2.32
C PHE A 32 -7.47 10.25 -2.11
N ASP A 33 -7.11 10.55 -0.86
CA ASP A 33 -5.71 10.72 -0.46
C ASP A 33 -5.10 9.34 -0.22
N VAL A 34 -4.22 8.90 -1.13
CA VAL A 34 -3.66 7.55 -1.15
C VAL A 34 -2.16 7.61 -0.87
N SER A 35 -1.74 6.91 0.18
CA SER A 35 -0.33 6.60 0.47
C SER A 35 -0.03 5.18 -0.01
N TYR A 36 0.87 5.02 -0.98
CA TYR A 36 1.20 3.72 -1.57
C TYR A 36 2.68 3.36 -1.37
N HIS A 37 2.94 2.17 -0.83
CA HIS A 37 4.27 1.61 -0.57
C HIS A 37 4.44 0.23 -1.20
N VAL A 38 5.64 -0.04 -1.70
CA VAL A 38 6.02 -1.36 -2.22
C VAL A 38 7.20 -1.90 -1.44
N SER A 39 7.00 -3.05 -0.82
CA SER A 39 8.04 -3.80 -0.11
C SER A 39 8.81 -4.67 -1.08
N ARG A 40 10.08 -4.34 -1.31
CA ARG A 40 10.94 -5.04 -2.28
C ARG A 40 11.42 -6.38 -1.76
N GLY A 41 11.36 -7.41 -2.60
CA GLY A 41 11.77 -8.78 -2.29
C GLY A 41 10.77 -9.54 -1.41
N VAL A 42 9.51 -9.06 -1.32
CA VAL A 42 8.52 -9.56 -0.37
C VAL A 42 7.37 -10.21 -1.12
N GLY A 43 7.00 -11.42 -0.71
CA GLY A 43 5.84 -12.14 -1.24
C GLY A 43 4.53 -11.78 -0.55
N HIS A 44 3.62 -12.76 -0.42
CA HIS A 44 2.34 -12.57 0.26
C HIS A 44 2.51 -12.49 1.79
N GLY A 45 2.90 -11.33 2.30
CA GLY A 45 3.16 -11.10 3.72
C GLY A 45 3.39 -9.63 4.09
N ILE A 46 3.56 -9.37 5.38
CA ILE A 46 3.82 -8.03 5.92
C ILE A 46 5.28 -7.93 6.32
N ALA A 47 6.04 -7.10 5.59
CA ALA A 47 7.45 -6.85 5.88
C ALA A 47 7.66 -5.69 6.86
N PRO A 48 8.84 -5.59 7.52
CA PRO A 48 9.12 -4.55 8.51
C PRO A 48 8.97 -3.12 7.98
N ASP A 49 9.36 -2.87 6.73
CA ASP A 49 9.22 -1.57 6.05
C ASP A 49 7.75 -1.22 5.79
N GLY A 50 6.95 -2.21 5.36
CA GLY A 50 5.50 -2.04 5.24
C GLY A 50 4.85 -1.73 6.59
N LEU A 51 5.25 -2.44 7.65
CA LEU A 51 4.74 -2.17 9.00
C LEU A 51 5.11 -0.76 9.51
N ALA A 52 6.34 -0.30 9.22
CA ALA A 52 6.78 1.05 9.55
C ALA A 52 5.95 2.10 8.81
N PHE A 53 5.76 1.92 7.49
CA PHE A 53 4.95 2.81 6.66
C PHE A 53 3.50 2.91 7.17
N ALA A 54 2.87 1.78 7.53
CA ALA A 54 1.54 1.74 8.11
C ALA A 54 1.48 2.47 9.46
N SER A 55 2.50 2.31 10.30
CA SER A 55 2.58 2.95 11.61
C SER A 55 2.68 4.48 11.49
N GLU A 56 3.50 4.96 10.56
CA GLU A 56 3.62 6.39 10.25
C GLU A 56 2.34 6.97 9.65
N PHE A 57 1.67 6.23 8.75
CA PHE A 57 0.36 6.59 8.24
C PHE A 57 -0.65 6.78 9.38
N ILE A 58 -0.77 5.78 10.27
CA ILE A 58 -1.67 5.84 11.43
C ILE A 58 -1.34 7.03 12.33
N ALA A 59 -0.05 7.29 12.60
CA ALA A 59 0.36 8.41 13.42
C ALA A 59 -0.01 9.78 12.81
N ARG A 60 0.01 9.89 11.48
CA ARG A 60 -0.35 11.12 10.75
C ARG A 60 -1.86 11.37 10.68
N VAL A 61 -2.67 10.31 10.59
CA VAL A 61 -4.14 10.41 10.42
C VAL A 61 -4.92 10.38 11.74
N LYS A 62 -4.23 10.17 12.87
CA LYS A 62 -4.76 10.44 14.21
C LYS A 62 -4.98 11.93 14.42
#